data_AF-A0A0F8ZPY4-F1
#
_entry.id   AF-A0A0F8ZPY4-F1
#
_cell.length_a   1.000
_cell.length_b   1.000
_cell.length_c   1.000
_cell.angle_alpha   90.00
_cell.angle_beta   90.00
_cell.angle_gamma   90.00
#
_symmetry.space_group_name_H-M   'P 1'
#
loop_
_entity.id
_entity.type
_entity.pdbx_description
1 polymer ?
#
loop_
_entity_poly.entity_id
_entity_poly.type
_entity_poly.pdbx_seq_one_letter_code
_entity_poly.pdbx_strand_id
1 'polypeptide(L)' 'MAHVMCEDFAENRLKSPGSAEWPSITVAESTTKLAENRYRVRTYVDSQNAFGALIRTQVDCTLRVQDDEWTLENITLS' A
#
# COMPACT_ATOMS: atom_id res chain seq x y z
N MET A 1 -8.40 -7.59 -2.31
CA MET A 1 -8.46 -7.09 -0.92
C MET A 1 -7.10 -6.66 -0.41
N ALA A 2 -6.07 -7.53 -0.39
CA ALA A 2 -4.72 -7.16 0.04
C ALA A 2 -4.20 -5.84 -0.56
N HIS A 3 -4.33 -5.66 -1.88
CA HIS A 3 -3.93 -4.42 -2.57
C HIS A 3 -4.62 -3.18 -1.99
N VAL A 4 -5.96 -3.15 -2.01
CA VAL A 4 -6.78 -2.04 -1.47
C VAL A 4 -6.46 -1.77 0.01
N MET A 5 -6.30 -2.82 0.82
CA MET A 5 -5.93 -2.65 2.23
C MET A 5 -4.56 -1.98 2.38
N CYS A 6 -3.58 -2.35 1.55
CA CYS A 6 -2.27 -1.71 1.54
C CYS A 6 -2.37 -0.23 1.13
N GLU A 7 -3.19 0.10 0.13
CA GLU A 7 -3.46 1.47 -0.29
C GLU A 7 -4.05 2.29 0.87
N ASP A 8 -5.11 1.80 1.51
CA ASP A 8 -5.74 2.45 2.67
C ASP A 8 -4.73 2.69 3.81
N PHE A 9 -3.89 1.70 4.13
CA PHE A 9 -2.85 1.84 5.15
C PHE A 9 -1.76 2.83 4.75
N ALA A 10 -1.42 2.91 3.47
CA ALA A 10 -0.41 3.83 2.97
C ALA A 10 -0.93 5.28 2.94
N GLU A 11 -2.16 5.50 2.48
CA GLU A 11 -2.80 6.83 2.43
C GLU A 11 -2.83 7.50 3.79
N ASN A 12 -3.15 6.75 4.84
CA ASN A 12 -3.13 7.22 6.23
C ASN A 12 -1.74 7.71 6.72
N ARG A 13 -0.67 7.43 5.97
CA ARG A 13 0.71 7.84 6.28
C ARG A 13 1.22 8.96 5.37
N LEU A 14 0.50 9.31 4.31
CA LEU A 14 0.89 10.37 3.37
C LEU A 14 0.72 11.76 4.00
N LYS A 15 1.51 12.72 3.52
CA LYS A 15 1.40 14.13 3.95
C LYS A 15 0.17 14.82 3.36
N SER A 16 -0.25 14.40 2.16
CA SER A 16 -1.44 14.91 1.48
C SER A 16 -2.24 13.73 0.91
N PRO A 17 -3.02 13.01 1.74
CA PRO A 17 -3.75 11.81 1.32
C PRO A 17 -4.71 12.08 0.14
N GLY A 18 -5.36 13.26 0.11
CA GLY A 18 -6.27 13.63 -0.98
C GLY A 18 -5.60 13.91 -2.34
N SER A 19 -4.27 13.83 -2.41
CA SER A 19 -3.49 13.93 -3.66
C SER A 19 -2.89 12.60 -4.09
N ALA A 20 -3.25 11.50 -3.43
CA ALA A 20 -2.73 10.17 -3.73
C ALA A 20 -3.27 9.68 -5.08
N GLU A 21 -2.36 9.33 -5.98
CA GLU A 21 -2.65 8.68 -7.25
C GLU A 21 -1.96 7.32 -7.30
N TRP A 22 -2.77 6.26 -7.39
CA TRP A 22 -2.32 4.88 -7.44
C TRP A 22 -2.23 4.36 -8.88
N PRO A 23 -1.28 3.46 -9.18
CA PRO A 23 -1.11 2.95 -10.52
C PRO A 23 -2.23 2.01 -10.93
N SER A 24 -2.57 2.04 -12.21
CA SER A 24 -3.46 1.05 -12.83
C SER A 24 -2.71 -0.27 -13.09
N ILE A 25 -2.38 -1.00 -12.01
CA ILE A 25 -1.79 -2.35 -12.08
C ILE A 25 -2.79 -3.39 -11.59
N THR A 26 -2.68 -4.62 -12.08
CA THR A 26 -3.56 -5.67 -11.58
C THR A 26 -3.14 -6.09 -10.17
N VAL A 27 -4.12 -6.54 -9.37
CA VAL A 27 -3.86 -7.11 -8.04
C VAL A 27 -2.88 -8.29 -8.12
N ALA A 28 -2.95 -9.08 -9.19
CA ALA A 28 -2.06 -10.22 -9.41
C ALA A 28 -0.60 -9.82 -9.66
N GLU A 29 -0.36 -8.66 -10.28
CA GLU A 29 1.00 -8.15 -10.55
C GLU A 29 1.66 -7.55 -9.31
N SER A 30 0.86 -7.01 -8.38
CA SER A 30 1.35 -6.30 -7.19
C SER A 30 1.35 -7.14 -5.91
N THR A 31 0.65 -8.27 -5.89
CA THR A 31 0.43 -9.07 -4.68
C THR A 31 1.12 -10.42 -4.74
N THR A 32 1.99 -10.69 -3.76
CA THR A 32 2.61 -12.00 -3.54
C THR A 32 2.01 -12.65 -2.29
N LYS A 33 1.40 -13.83 -2.45
CA LYS A 33 0.99 -14.64 -1.30
C LYS A 33 2.22 -15.24 -0.61
N LEU A 34 2.30 -15.09 0.70
CA LEU A 34 3.33 -15.67 1.56
C LEU A 34 2.73 -16.85 2.37
N ALA A 35 3.54 -17.46 3.23
CA ALA A 35 3.08 -18.49 4.16
C ALA A 35 2.15 -17.90 5.25
N GLU A 36 1.44 -18.77 5.98
CA GLU A 36 0.65 -18.38 7.18
C GLU A 36 -0.40 -17.30 6.94
N ASN A 37 -1.07 -17.32 5.79
CA ASN A 37 -2.09 -16.33 5.42
C ASN A 37 -1.56 -14.89 5.34
N ARG A 38 -0.27 -14.72 5.05
CA ARG A 38 0.32 -13.42 4.78
C ARG A 38 0.32 -13.07 3.30
N TYR A 39 0.27 -11.79 3.01
CA TYR A 39 0.31 -11.23 1.68
C TYR A 39 1.27 -10.05 1.67
N ARG A 40 2.17 -10.01 0.70
CA ARG A 40 3.02 -8.86 0.44
C ARG A 40 2.48 -8.11 -0.77
N VAL A 41 2.32 -6.81 -0.64
CA VAL A 41 1.92 -5.93 -1.73
C VAL A 41 3.05 -4.97 -2.02
N ARG A 42 3.48 -4.90 -3.28
CA ARG A 42 4.44 -3.90 -3.76
C ARG A 42 3.79 -3.06 -4.85
N THR A 43 3.76 -1.76 -4.62
CA THR A 43 3.18 -0.78 -5.54
C THR A 43 3.89 0.57 -5.34
N TYR A 44 3.39 1.63 -5.95
CA TYR A 44 3.82 3.00 -5.69
C TYR A 44 2.61 3.92 -5.58
N VAL A 45 2.81 5.09 -4.98
CA VAL A 45 1.83 6.17 -4.96
C VAL A 45 2.51 7.46 -5.38
N ASP A 46 1.87 8.19 -6.28
CA ASP A 46 2.26 9.57 -6.58
C ASP A 46 1.43 10.50 -5.67
N SER A 47 2.07 11.32 -4.84
CA SER A 47 1.37 12.24 -3.94
C SER A 47 2.16 13.51 -3.67
N GLN A 48 1.49 14.58 -3.24
CA GLN A 48 2.15 15.83 -2.89
C GLN A 48 2.87 15.74 -1.53
N ASN A 49 4.11 16.23 -1.49
CA ASN A 49 4.81 16.47 -0.24
C ASN A 49 4.38 17.79 0.44
N ALA A 50 5.00 18.13 1.56
CA ALA A 50 4.68 19.35 2.32
C ALA A 50 4.93 20.68 1.56
N PHE A 51 5.63 20.63 0.41
CA PHE A 51 5.89 21.79 -0.46
C PHE A 51 4.98 21.82 -1.70
N GLY A 52 4.03 20.88 -1.82
CA GLY A 52 3.11 20.79 -2.96
C GLY A 52 3.72 20.15 -4.21
N ALA A 53 4.94 19.63 -4.13
CA ALA A 53 5.56 18.91 -5.24
C ALA A 53 5.04 17.47 -5.29
N LEU A 54 4.64 17.01 -6.49
CA LEU A 54 4.26 15.63 -6.73
C LEU A 54 5.51 14.74 -6.71
N ILE A 55 5.50 13.72 -5.84
CA ILE A 55 6.58 12.76 -5.70
C ILE A 55 6.03 11.33 -5.77
N ARG A 56 6.80 10.45 -6.41
CA ARG A 56 6.54 9.02 -6.38
C ARG A 56 7.16 8.39 -5.15
N THR A 57 6.38 7.63 -4.39
CA THR A 57 6.83 6.88 -3.23
C THR A 57 6.55 5.40 -3.45
N GLN A 58 7.56 4.55 -3.27
CA GLN A 58 7.38 3.10 -3.31
C GLN A 58 6.69 2.64 -2.02
N VAL A 59 5.76 1.72 -2.15
CA VAL A 59 4.98 1.18 -1.04
C VAL A 59 5.17 -0.34 -1.01
N ASP A 60 5.66 -0.85 0.12
CA ASP A 60 5.80 -2.28 0.39
C ASP A 60 5.05 -2.61 1.68
N CYS A 61 3.90 -3.28 1.56
CA CYS A 61 3.08 -3.70 2.70
C CYS A 61 3.18 -5.21 2.91
N THR A 62 3.22 -5.64 4.16
CA THR A 62 2.96 -7.03 4.58
C THR A 62 1.70 -7.06 5.43
N LEU A 63 0.72 -7.82 4.96
CA LEU A 63 -0.59 -7.98 5.57
C LEU A 63 -0.76 -9.44 6.02
N ARG A 64 -1.52 -9.65 7.09
CA ARG A 64 -1.96 -10.98 7.51
C ARG A 64 -3.48 -11.02 7.56
N VAL A 65 -4.06 -12.12 7.07
CA VAL A 65 -5.49 -12.37 7.23
C VAL A 65 -5.72 -13.49 8.25
N GLN A 66 -6.57 -13.21 9.24
CA GLN A 66 -7.01 -14.16 10.26
C GLN A 66 -8.50 -13.96 10.51
N ASP A 67 -9.30 -15.02 10.47
CA ASP A 67 -10.76 -14.96 10.71
C ASP A 67 -11.45 -13.88 9.86
N ASP A 68 -11.05 -13.77 8.58
CA ASP A 68 -11.47 -12.76 7.60
C ASP A 68 -11.10 -11.29 7.93
N GLU A 69 -10.35 -11.05 9.01
CA GLU A 69 -9.82 -9.73 9.37
C GLU A 69 -8.42 -9.51 8.78
N TRP A 70 -8.22 -8.35 8.14
CA TRP A 70 -6.94 -7.94 7.58
C TRP A 70 -6.17 -7.07 8.58
N THR A 71 -4.97 -7.51 8.95
CA THR A 71 -4.08 -6.77 9.84
C THR A 71 -2.80 -6.37 9.11
N LEU A 72 -2.33 -5.16 9.39
CA LEU A 72 -1.05 -4.66 8.88
C LEU A 72 0.07 -5.11 9.81
N GLU A 73 0.94 -5.99 9.31
CA GLU A 73 2.14 -6.41 10.05
C GLU A 73 3.30 -5.43 9.81
N ASN A 74 3.49 -4.98 8.56
CA ASN A 74 4.55 -4.05 8.22
C ASN A 74 4.17 -3.18 7.01
N ILE A 75 4.70 -1.95 6.98
CA ILE A 75 4.66 -1.08 5.81
C ILE A 75 5.93 -0.25 5.70
N THR A 76 6.42 -0.11 4.48
CA THR A 76 7.55 0.76 4.18
C THR A 76 7.14 1.71 3.05
N LEU A 77 7.39 3.01 3.26
CA LEU A 77 7.26 4.06 2.27
C LEU A 77 8.67 4.62 2.02
N SER A 78 9.17 4.50 0.79
CA SER A 78 10.54 4.91 0.42
C SER A 78 10.61 5.65 -0.91
#